data_AF-A0A1H8VRJ4-F1
#
_entry.id   AF-A0A1H8VRJ4-F1
#
_cell.length_a   1.000
_cell.length_b   1.000
_cell.length_c   1.000
_cell.angle_alpha   90.00
_cell.angle_beta   90.00
_cell.angle_gamma   90.00
#
_symmetry.space_group_name_H-M   'P 1'
#
loop_
_entity.id
_entity.type
_entity.pdbx_description
1 polymer ?
#
loop_
_entity_poly.entity_id
_entity_poly.type
_entity_poly.pdbx_seq_one_letter_code
_entity_poly.pdbx_strand_id
1 'polypeptide(L)'
;MDIDAWLTQFGEPVAASDLKSSAATALVTFVERYADHLATFVEARRDEECELVVLDFQTGRPQKSAQPLKRVERIGVRFTDNEAMPLVYMLRADFPDTEHQQLVLEGSPRAICTDDRPWAEARLTWTPAELVGRILSWFTRAWQGGFMTRASLSIPYFWEAL
;
A
#
# COMPACT_ATOMS: atom_id res chain seq x y z
N MET A 1 -3.46 -18.10 -5.13
CA MET A 1 -2.07 -17.62 -5.25
C MET A 1 -1.32 -18.07 -4.01
N ASP A 2 -0.09 -18.52 -4.16
CA ASP A 2 0.77 -18.86 -3.02
C ASP A 2 1.69 -17.67 -2.72
N ILE A 3 1.43 -17.00 -1.59
CA ILE A 3 2.17 -15.79 -1.19
C ILE A 3 3.59 -16.15 -0.71
N ASP A 4 3.76 -17.29 -0.05
CA ASP A 4 5.05 -17.70 0.49
C ASP A 4 5.99 -18.10 -0.66
N ALA A 5 5.45 -18.80 -1.67
CA ALA A 5 6.17 -19.08 -2.90
C ALA A 5 6.55 -17.78 -3.65
N TRP A 6 5.62 -16.81 -3.72
CA TRP A 6 5.91 -15.52 -4.36
C TRP A 6 6.99 -14.72 -3.61
N LEU A 7 6.96 -14.67 -2.28
CA LEU A 7 8.00 -14.02 -1.47
C LEU A 7 9.36 -14.69 -1.67
N THR A 8 9.37 -16.03 -1.71
CA THR A 8 10.59 -16.81 -1.98
C THR A 8 11.16 -16.46 -3.35
N GLN A 9 10.31 -16.33 -4.37
CA GLN A 9 10.73 -15.94 -5.72
C GLN A 9 11.12 -14.47 -5.82
N PHE A 10 10.54 -13.58 -5.01
CA PHE A 10 10.84 -12.15 -5.04
C PHE A 10 12.32 -11.88 -4.77
N GLY A 11 12.92 -12.59 -3.82
CA GLY A 11 14.32 -12.39 -3.46
C GLY A 11 14.66 -13.00 -2.10
N GLU A 12 15.92 -12.89 -1.73
CA GLU A 12 16.44 -13.47 -0.49
C GLU A 12 16.09 -12.59 0.73
N PRO A 13 15.80 -13.19 1.90
CA PRO A 13 15.64 -12.43 3.13
C PRO A 13 16.91 -11.66 3.48
N VAL A 14 16.76 -10.41 3.93
CA VAL A 14 17.86 -9.57 4.39
C VAL A 14 17.50 -8.92 5.73
N ALA A 15 18.51 -8.65 6.56
CA ALA A 15 18.27 -7.87 7.78
C ALA A 15 17.89 -6.43 7.42
N ALA A 16 17.08 -5.78 8.27
CA ALA A 16 16.72 -4.38 8.09
C ALA A 16 17.94 -3.45 8.01
N SER A 17 19.04 -3.79 8.69
CA SER A 17 20.32 -3.08 8.64
C SER A 17 21.05 -3.19 7.30
N ASP A 18 20.70 -4.19 6.48
CA ASP A 18 21.37 -4.51 5.21
C ASP A 18 20.61 -3.98 4.00
N LEU A 19 19.52 -3.24 4.23
CA LEU A 19 18.77 -2.52 3.20
C LEU A 19 19.66 -1.44 2.55
N LYS A 20 19.69 -1.42 1.23
CA LYS A 20 20.46 -0.49 0.40
C LYS A 20 19.63 0.71 -0.02
N SER A 21 18.32 0.56 -0.17
CA SER A 21 17.42 1.65 -0.51
C SER A 21 17.25 2.56 0.71
N SER A 22 17.67 3.81 0.58
CA SER A 22 17.45 4.83 1.60
C SER A 22 15.96 5.01 1.92
N ALA A 23 15.08 4.85 0.93
CA ALA A 23 13.64 4.91 1.09
C ALA A 23 13.10 3.71 1.91
N ALA A 24 13.59 2.49 1.64
CA ALA A 24 13.22 1.30 2.41
C ALA A 24 13.68 1.41 3.88
N THR A 25 14.94 1.80 4.10
CA THR A 25 15.50 2.01 5.44
C THR A 25 14.74 3.10 6.20
N ALA A 26 14.37 4.18 5.50
CA ALA A 26 13.57 5.26 6.09
C ALA A 26 12.16 4.79 6.47
N LEU A 27 11.51 3.93 5.66
CA LEU A 27 10.21 3.35 6.00
C LEU A 27 10.29 2.47 7.24
N VAL A 28 11.24 1.55 7.30
CA VAL A 28 11.42 0.66 8.48
C VAL A 28 11.66 1.49 9.73
N THR A 29 12.61 2.44 9.67
CA THR A 29 12.93 3.33 10.80
C THR A 29 11.71 4.14 11.25
N PHE A 30 10.91 4.65 10.30
CA PHE A 30 9.72 5.42 10.63
C PHE A 30 8.66 4.57 11.32
N VAL A 31 8.41 3.37 10.80
CA VAL A 31 7.44 2.43 11.39
C VAL A 31 7.84 2.07 12.81
N GLU A 32 9.07 1.61 13.02
CA GLU A 32 9.54 1.17 14.34
C GLU A 32 9.56 2.29 15.39
N ARG A 33 9.79 3.54 14.99
CA ARG A 33 9.93 4.66 15.93
C ARG A 33 8.66 5.47 16.15
N TYR A 34 7.79 5.57 15.15
CA TYR A 34 6.71 6.55 15.13
C TYR A 34 5.34 5.98 14.75
N ALA A 35 5.27 4.79 14.16
CA ALA A 35 4.03 4.24 13.62
C ALA A 35 3.79 2.76 13.99
N ASP A 36 4.35 2.30 15.12
CA ASP A 36 4.20 0.94 15.66
C ASP A 36 2.74 0.53 15.91
N HIS A 37 1.90 1.50 16.28
CA HIS A 37 0.45 1.35 16.45
C HIS A 37 -0.32 1.18 15.12
N LEU A 38 0.28 1.57 13.98
CA LEU A 38 -0.31 1.43 12.65
C LEU A 38 0.31 0.30 11.84
N ALA A 39 1.59 0.03 12.00
CA ALA A 39 2.29 -1.00 11.26
C ALA A 39 3.39 -1.65 12.10
N THR A 40 3.67 -2.91 11.82
CA THR A 40 4.78 -3.65 12.43
C THR A 40 5.67 -4.21 11.33
N PHE A 41 6.98 -3.99 11.43
CA PHE A 41 7.95 -4.59 10.53
C PHE A 41 8.02 -6.12 10.74
N VAL A 42 7.95 -6.88 9.65
CA VAL A 42 7.96 -8.35 9.68
C VAL A 42 9.28 -8.89 9.15
N GLU A 43 9.61 -8.55 7.90
CA GLU A 43 10.86 -8.94 7.26
C GLU A 43 11.19 -7.97 6.11
N ALA A 44 12.42 -8.07 5.60
CA ALA A 44 12.83 -7.46 4.37
C ALA A 44 13.38 -8.52 3.41
N ARG A 45 13.15 -8.33 2.12
CA ARG A 45 13.68 -9.19 1.06
C ARG A 45 14.35 -8.36 -0.02
N ARG A 46 15.36 -8.91 -0.67
CA ARG A 46 16.13 -8.21 -1.70
C ARG A 46 16.38 -9.10 -2.92
N ASP A 47 16.16 -8.50 -4.07
CA ASP A 47 16.60 -8.96 -5.39
C ASP A 47 17.77 -8.08 -5.88
N GLU A 48 18.34 -8.37 -7.05
CA GLU A 48 19.38 -7.58 -7.70
C GLU A 48 18.99 -6.10 -7.86
N GLU A 49 17.73 -5.81 -8.18
CA GLU A 49 17.26 -4.46 -8.52
C GLU A 49 16.31 -3.83 -7.48
N CYS A 50 15.72 -4.64 -6.60
CA CYS A 50 14.59 -4.22 -5.77
C CYS A 50 14.73 -4.68 -4.31
N GLU A 51 14.11 -3.90 -3.41
CA GLU A 51 13.91 -4.29 -2.01
C GLU A 51 12.43 -4.31 -1.68
N LEU A 52 11.99 -5.29 -0.90
CA LEU A 52 10.63 -5.42 -0.40
C LEU A 52 10.66 -5.32 1.12
N VAL A 53 9.91 -4.38 1.66
CA VAL A 53 9.66 -4.27 3.11
C VAL A 53 8.29 -4.88 3.40
N VAL A 54 8.26 -5.93 4.20
CA VAL A 54 7.02 -6.61 4.60
C VAL A 54 6.56 -6.06 5.94
N LEU A 55 5.31 -5.59 5.97
CA LEU A 55 4.69 -5.00 7.15
C LEU A 55 3.36 -5.69 7.46
N ASP A 56 3.05 -5.83 8.75
CA ASP A 56 1.68 -6.02 9.21
C ASP A 56 1.03 -4.65 9.43
N PHE A 57 -0.05 -4.35 8.71
CA PHE A 57 -0.65 -3.01 8.67
C PHE A 57 -2.08 -2.99 9.22
N GLN A 58 -2.35 -2.09 10.16
CA GLN A 58 -3.68 -1.84 10.71
C GLN A 58 -4.55 -1.11 9.70
N THR A 59 -5.64 -1.73 9.27
CA THR A 59 -6.51 -1.18 8.21
C THR A 59 -7.50 -0.13 8.72
N GLY A 60 -7.62 0.03 10.05
CA GLY A 60 -8.63 0.89 10.67
C GLY A 60 -10.07 0.41 10.41
N ARG A 61 -10.25 -0.85 9.96
CA ARG A 61 -11.55 -1.38 9.54
C ARG A 61 -12.58 -1.32 10.69
N PRO A 62 -13.78 -0.76 10.47
CA PRO A 62 -14.91 -0.87 11.40
C PRO A 62 -15.60 -2.24 11.34
N GLN A 63 -16.49 -2.50 12.29
CA GLN A 63 -17.22 -3.79 12.40
C GLN A 63 -17.94 -4.15 11.08
N LYS A 64 -18.64 -3.18 10.48
CA LYS A 64 -19.27 -3.29 9.16
C LYS A 64 -18.37 -2.65 8.11
N SER A 65 -17.90 -3.42 7.15
CA SER A 65 -17.02 -2.96 6.07
C SER A 65 -17.65 -3.35 4.74
N ALA A 66 -17.60 -2.45 3.76
CA ALA A 66 -18.07 -2.72 2.40
C ALA A 66 -17.21 -3.81 1.72
N GLN A 67 -15.92 -3.85 2.03
CA GLN A 67 -14.97 -4.83 1.52
C GLN A 67 -14.54 -5.82 2.62
N PRO A 68 -14.24 -7.09 2.30
CA PRO A 68 -13.80 -8.10 3.27
C PRO A 68 -12.31 -7.91 3.66
N LEU A 69 -11.97 -6.73 4.13
CA LEU A 69 -10.65 -6.40 4.65
C LEU A 69 -10.46 -7.00 6.04
N LYS A 70 -9.25 -7.49 6.34
CA LYS A 70 -8.87 -7.90 7.69
C LYS A 70 -8.56 -6.67 8.54
N ARG A 71 -8.59 -6.81 9.87
CA ARG A 71 -8.15 -5.73 10.78
C ARG A 71 -6.66 -5.41 10.60
N VAL A 72 -5.88 -6.46 10.38
CA VAL A 72 -4.47 -6.39 10.02
C VAL A 72 -4.30 -7.09 8.68
N GLU A 73 -3.75 -6.39 7.70
CA GLU A 73 -3.38 -6.94 6.40
C GLU A 73 -1.85 -6.97 6.31
N ARG A 74 -1.30 -8.08 5.83
CA ARG A 74 0.12 -8.14 5.50
C ARG A 74 0.34 -7.48 4.16
N ILE A 75 1.25 -6.51 4.11
CA ILE A 75 1.57 -5.76 2.91
C ILE A 75 3.06 -5.85 2.59
N GLY A 76 3.41 -5.75 1.32
CA GLY A 76 4.78 -5.66 0.86
C GLY A 76 4.99 -4.32 0.14
N VAL A 77 5.90 -3.48 0.62
CA VAL A 77 6.25 -2.22 -0.02
C VAL A 77 7.54 -2.42 -0.80
N ARG A 78 7.43 -2.40 -2.14
CA ARG A 78 8.56 -2.57 -3.05
C ARG A 78 9.19 -1.23 -3.37
N PHE A 79 10.50 -1.16 -3.22
CA PHE A 79 11.35 -0.04 -3.56
C PHE A 79 12.31 -0.44 -4.69
N THR A 80 12.52 0.47 -5.63
CA THR A 80 13.63 0.42 -6.59
C THR A 80 14.70 1.44 -6.19
N ASP A 81 15.67 1.68 -7.07
CA ASP A 81 16.70 2.72 -7.08
C ASP A 81 16.22 4.19 -6.98
N ASN A 82 15.14 4.47 -6.27
CA ASN A 82 14.50 5.79 -6.07
C ASN A 82 13.96 6.45 -7.35
N GLU A 83 14.05 5.81 -8.52
CA GLU A 83 13.51 6.35 -9.77
C GLU A 83 12.03 6.01 -9.99
N ALA A 84 11.48 5.07 -9.22
CA ALA A 84 10.08 4.68 -9.30
C ALA A 84 9.32 4.91 -7.99
N MET A 85 8.01 5.09 -8.13
CA MET A 85 7.09 5.14 -7.00
C MET A 85 7.09 3.80 -6.26
N PRO A 86 7.14 3.79 -4.92
CA PRO A 86 6.99 2.55 -4.16
C PRO A 86 5.65 1.86 -4.47
N LEU A 87 5.70 0.56 -4.73
CA LEU A 87 4.52 -0.24 -5.04
C LEU A 87 4.10 -1.04 -3.82
N VAL A 88 2.81 -1.00 -3.47
CA VAL A 88 2.29 -1.65 -2.26
C VAL A 88 1.46 -2.88 -2.63
N TYR A 89 2.01 -4.06 -2.39
CA TYR A 89 1.36 -5.35 -2.57
C TYR A 89 0.54 -5.77 -1.34
N MET A 90 -0.62 -6.37 -1.57
CA MET A 90 -1.42 -7.05 -0.56
C MET A 90 -1.01 -8.52 -0.51
N LEU A 91 -0.29 -8.91 0.52
CA LEU A 91 0.30 -10.24 0.68
C LEU A 91 -0.74 -11.22 1.25
N ARG A 92 -1.86 -11.34 0.53
CA ARG A 92 -2.99 -12.20 0.86
C ARG A 92 -3.59 -12.80 -0.40
N ALA A 93 -3.62 -14.13 -0.45
CA ALA A 93 -4.05 -14.90 -1.63
C ALA A 93 -5.50 -14.62 -2.06
N ASP A 94 -6.39 -14.34 -1.11
CA ASP A 94 -7.82 -14.08 -1.29
C ASP A 94 -8.19 -12.60 -1.11
N PHE A 95 -7.22 -11.69 -1.30
CA PHE A 95 -7.49 -10.26 -1.22
C PHE A 95 -8.53 -9.85 -2.29
N PRO A 96 -9.58 -9.09 -1.93
CA PRO A 96 -10.67 -8.79 -2.85
C PRO A 96 -10.21 -7.94 -4.03
N ASP A 97 -10.92 -8.05 -5.15
CA ASP A 97 -10.80 -7.08 -6.23
C ASP A 97 -11.51 -5.78 -5.81
N THR A 98 -10.80 -4.67 -5.90
CA THR A 98 -11.27 -3.35 -5.43
C THR A 98 -10.89 -2.28 -6.43
N GLU A 99 -11.63 -1.17 -6.41
CA GLU A 99 -11.24 0.04 -7.12
C GLU A 99 -9.85 0.53 -6.66
N HIS A 100 -9.14 1.26 -7.52
CA HIS A 100 -7.79 1.78 -7.28
C HIS A 100 -6.75 0.69 -6.93
N GLN A 101 -6.80 -0.45 -7.62
CA GLN A 101 -5.69 -1.39 -7.72
C GLN A 101 -4.81 -1.08 -8.93
N GLN A 102 -3.53 -1.42 -8.81
CA GLN A 102 -2.54 -1.31 -9.88
C GLN A 102 -2.61 -2.55 -10.78
N LEU A 103 -2.31 -2.36 -12.07
CA LEU A 103 -2.08 -3.48 -12.97
C LEU A 103 -0.75 -4.12 -12.59
N VAL A 104 -0.79 -5.40 -12.24
CA VAL A 104 0.38 -6.21 -11.89
C VAL A 104 0.53 -7.36 -12.88
N LEU A 105 1.75 -7.89 -12.99
CA LEU A 105 2.02 -9.08 -13.78
C LEU A 105 1.21 -10.28 -13.26
N GLU A 106 0.84 -11.18 -14.17
CA GLU A 106 0.19 -12.43 -13.79
C GLU A 106 1.07 -13.20 -12.79
N GLY A 107 0.44 -13.74 -11.75
CA GLY A 107 1.14 -14.42 -10.65
C GLY A 107 1.66 -13.48 -9.54
N SER A 108 1.56 -12.16 -9.69
CA SER A 108 1.89 -11.21 -8.61
C SER A 108 0.69 -10.92 -7.70
N PRO A 109 0.89 -10.71 -6.38
CA PRO A 109 -0.15 -10.26 -5.47
C PRO A 109 -0.81 -8.98 -5.97
N ARG A 110 -2.08 -8.78 -5.57
CA ARG A 110 -2.78 -7.53 -5.85
C ARG A 110 -1.97 -6.37 -5.29
N ALA A 111 -1.85 -5.28 -6.05
CA ALA A 111 -1.19 -4.07 -5.58
C ALA A 111 -2.18 -2.91 -5.54
N ILE A 112 -2.07 -2.06 -4.53
CA ILE A 112 -2.94 -0.90 -4.34
C ILE A 112 -2.28 0.35 -4.90
N CYS A 113 -3.09 1.27 -5.41
CA CYS A 113 -2.64 2.60 -5.82
C CYS A 113 -2.71 3.56 -4.62
N THR A 114 -1.55 3.99 -4.10
CA THR A 114 -1.48 4.93 -2.97
C THR A 114 -1.48 6.39 -3.40
N ASP A 115 -1.10 6.69 -4.64
CA ASP A 115 -1.02 8.04 -5.17
C ASP A 115 -1.46 8.09 -6.64
N ASP A 116 -2.37 9.01 -6.96
CA ASP A 116 -2.88 9.25 -8.30
C ASP A 116 -2.03 10.27 -9.08
N ARG A 117 -1.10 10.95 -8.40
CA ARG A 117 -0.16 11.88 -9.04
C ARG A 117 0.93 11.13 -9.82
N PRO A 118 1.44 11.70 -10.93
CA PRO A 118 2.66 11.21 -11.56
C PRO A 118 3.83 11.19 -10.57
N TRP A 119 4.73 10.20 -10.67
CA TRP A 119 5.85 10.06 -9.73
C TRP A 119 6.75 11.29 -9.66
N ALA A 120 6.96 11.98 -10.80
CA ALA A 120 7.74 13.20 -10.86
C ALA A 120 7.23 14.32 -9.92
N GLU A 121 5.92 14.36 -9.67
CA GLU A 121 5.27 15.27 -8.72
C GLU A 121 5.27 14.67 -7.31
N ALA A 122 4.82 13.42 -7.16
CA ALA A 122 4.69 12.77 -5.86
C ALA A 122 6.01 12.73 -5.07
N ARG A 123 7.13 12.47 -5.77
CA ARG A 123 8.48 12.39 -5.17
C ARG A 123 8.93 13.67 -4.47
N LEU A 124 8.40 14.83 -4.86
CA LEU A 124 8.76 16.12 -4.24
C LEU A 124 8.29 16.21 -2.78
N THR A 125 7.24 15.47 -2.44
CA THR A 125 6.62 15.45 -1.11
C THR A 125 6.70 14.07 -0.44
N TRP A 126 7.38 13.12 -1.09
CA TRP A 126 7.38 11.75 -0.63
C TRP A 126 8.16 11.61 0.68
N THR A 127 7.52 11.00 1.66
CA THR A 127 8.13 10.63 2.95
C THR A 127 7.52 9.33 3.45
N PRO A 128 8.18 8.59 4.36
CA PRO A 128 7.57 7.44 5.02
C PRO A 128 6.22 7.74 5.69
N ALA A 129 6.11 8.89 6.37
CA ALA A 129 4.87 9.33 7.00
C ALA A 129 3.74 9.53 5.98
N GLU A 130 4.06 10.13 4.84
CA GLU A 130 3.11 10.37 3.76
C GLU A 130 2.65 9.06 3.10
N LEU A 131 3.57 8.13 2.84
CA LEU A 131 3.24 6.80 2.33
C LEU A 131 2.32 6.02 3.29
N VAL A 132 2.67 5.96 4.58
CA VAL A 132 1.85 5.29 5.61
C VAL A 132 0.46 5.92 5.68
N GLY A 133 0.38 7.24 5.68
CA GLY A 133 -0.89 7.97 5.64
C GLY A 133 -1.74 7.66 4.41
N ARG A 134 -1.11 7.50 3.23
CA ARG A 134 -1.78 7.12 1.99
C ARG A 134 -2.29 5.69 1.99
N ILE A 135 -1.52 4.74 2.53
CA ILE A 135 -1.97 3.35 2.69
C ILE A 135 -3.20 3.31 3.61
N LEU A 136 -3.16 4.02 4.75
CA LEU A 136 -4.30 4.10 5.66
C LEU A 136 -5.53 4.77 5.00
N SER A 137 -5.31 5.85 4.24
CA SER A 137 -6.36 6.53 3.47
C SER A 137 -6.99 5.60 2.43
N TRP A 138 -6.17 4.78 1.75
CA TRP A 138 -6.66 3.78 0.80
C TRP A 138 -7.56 2.75 1.48
N PHE A 139 -7.11 2.17 2.60
CA PHE A 139 -7.95 1.23 3.38
C PHE A 139 -9.24 1.89 3.85
N THR A 140 -9.16 3.15 4.29
CA THR A 140 -10.31 3.94 4.74
C THR A 140 -11.38 4.04 3.67
N ARG A 141 -10.99 4.42 2.45
CA ARG A 141 -11.91 4.52 1.30
C ARG A 141 -12.46 3.14 0.91
N ALA A 142 -11.60 2.12 0.92
CA ALA A 142 -11.98 0.76 0.57
C ALA A 142 -13.06 0.20 1.50
N TRP A 143 -12.94 0.35 2.84
CA TRP A 143 -14.00 -0.14 3.74
C TRP A 143 -15.25 0.73 3.75
N GLN A 144 -15.15 2.01 3.38
CA GLN A 144 -16.31 2.91 3.21
C GLN A 144 -17.13 2.59 1.96
N GLY A 145 -16.58 1.81 1.03
CA GLY A 145 -17.27 1.36 -0.18
C GLY A 145 -17.17 2.33 -1.34
N GLY A 146 -16.15 3.19 -1.38
CA GLY A 146 -15.92 4.01 -2.57
C GLY A 146 -14.64 4.82 -2.52
N PHE A 147 -13.93 4.83 -3.65
CA PHE A 147 -13.05 5.91 -4.00
C PHE A 147 -13.91 6.89 -4.79
N MET A 148 -14.51 7.89 -4.11
CA MET A 148 -15.23 8.94 -4.82
C MET A 148 -14.27 9.61 -5.82
N THR A 149 -14.38 9.26 -7.09
CA THR A 149 -13.74 9.99 -8.17
C THR A 149 -14.36 11.39 -8.19
N ARG A 150 -13.52 12.42 -8.32
CA ARG A 150 -13.93 13.84 -8.50
C ARG A 150 -14.60 14.09 -9.87
N ALA A 151 -15.35 13.10 -10.37
CA ALA A 151 -16.12 13.15 -11.61
C ALA A 151 -17.63 12.99 -11.37
N SER A 152 -18.07 12.78 -10.11
CA SER A 152 -19.50 12.73 -9.74
C SER A 152 -19.89 13.87 -8.80
N LEU A 153 -19.54 15.11 -9.16
CA LEU A 153 -20.36 16.25 -8.76
C LEU A 153 -21.48 16.42 -9.80
N SER A 154 -22.39 15.45 -9.87
CA SER A 154 -23.75 15.78 -10.29
C SER A 154 -24.34 16.56 -9.13
N ILE A 155 -24.20 17.89 -9.18
CA ILE A 155 -25.03 18.80 -8.40
C ILE A 155 -26.48 18.36 -8.68
N PRO A 156 -27.26 17.90 -7.68
CA PRO A 156 -28.66 17.73 -7.90
C PRO A 156 -29.20 19.14 -8.13
N TYR A 157 -29.56 19.43 -9.38
CA TYR A 157 -30.31 20.62 -9.71
C TYR A 157 -31.60 20.56 -8.86
N PHE A 158 -31.62 21.40 -7.83
CA PHE A 158 -32.81 21.78 -7.11
C PHE A 158 -33.71 22.54 -8.10
N TRP A 159 -34.59 21.83 -8.77
CA TRP A 159 -35.86 22.39 -9.24
C TRP A 159 -36.93 21.34 -8.97
N GLU A 160 -37.77 21.61 -7.98
CA GLU A 160 -39.21 21.46 -8.02
C GLU A 160 -39.79 22.07 -6.73
N ALA A 161 -40.90 22.80 -6.88
CA ALA A 161 -41.71 23.51 -5.89
C ALA A 161 -41.35 24.99 -5.60
N LEU A 162 -41.78 25.88 -6.51
CA LEU A 162 -42.98 26.73 -6.35
C LEU A 162 -43.24 27.54 -7.63
#